data_AF-A0A8D9A7H1-F1
#
_entry.id   AF-A0A8D9A7H1-F1
#
_cell.length_a   1.000
_cell.length_b   1.000
_cell.length_c   1.000
_cell.angle_alpha   90.00
_cell.angle_beta   90.00
_cell.angle_gamma   90.00
#
_symmetry.space_group_name_H-M   'P 1'
#
loop_
_entity.id
_entity.type
_entity.pdbx_description
1 polymer ?
#
loop_
_entity_poly.entity_id
_entity_poly.type
_entity_poly.pdbx_seq_one_letter_code
_entity_poly.pdbx_strand_id
1 'polypeptide(L)'
;LCHLDAMECLQMCNKTMDCGHPCKKLCKEKCGGCNVLVNKTIPECGHTVNMKCKTNPHLKLCHNPCQKLLSCGHLCSTKCNEDCTSSNNCAVLVEMTHNLSLCSHGNVKVPCKDTKLSVEDLKDLALK
;
A
#
# COMPACT_ATOMS: atom_id res chain seq x y z
N LEU A 1 -25.47 49.35 -29.60
CA LEU A 1 -24.39 48.33 -29.46
C LEU A 1 -24.67 47.53 -28.21
N CYS A 2 -25.56 46.53 -28.28
CA CYS A 2 -25.85 45.66 -27.15
C CYS A 2 -24.70 44.66 -27.01
N HIS A 3 -23.99 44.70 -25.88
CA HIS A 3 -23.06 43.65 -25.49
C HIS A 3 -23.89 42.38 -25.28
N LEU A 4 -23.86 41.45 -26.23
CA LEU A 4 -24.30 40.08 -25.98
C LEU A 4 -23.26 39.45 -25.05
N ASP A 5 -23.41 39.70 -23.76
CA ASP A 5 -22.75 38.87 -22.75
C ASP A 5 -23.25 37.43 -22.94
N ALA A 6 -22.31 36.55 -23.26
CA ALA A 6 -22.56 35.17 -23.60
C ALA A 6 -23.37 34.49 -22.49
N MET A 7 -24.57 34.02 -22.83
CA MET A 7 -25.38 33.19 -21.93
C MET A 7 -24.61 31.91 -21.61
N GLU A 8 -24.02 31.84 -20.42
CA GLU A 8 -23.33 30.64 -19.95
C GLU A 8 -24.35 29.53 -19.69
N CYS A 9 -24.15 28.36 -20.31
CA CYS A 9 -24.99 27.20 -20.03
C CYS A 9 -24.69 26.63 -18.64
N LEU A 10 -25.68 26.67 -17.75
CA LEU A 10 -25.62 26.14 -16.38
C LEU A 10 -26.18 24.72 -16.24
N GLN A 11 -26.54 24.06 -17.34
CA GLN A 11 -27.01 22.67 -17.31
C GLN A 11 -25.85 21.70 -17.09
N MET A 12 -26.17 20.49 -16.60
CA MET A 12 -25.22 19.39 -16.54
C MET A 12 -24.66 19.09 -17.93
N CYS A 13 -23.35 18.90 -18.02
CA CYS A 13 -22.71 18.55 -19.27
C CYS A 13 -23.15 17.14 -19.70
N ASN A 14 -23.60 16.99 -20.95
CA ASN A 14 -24.03 15.72 -21.54
C ASN A 14 -22.91 15.02 -22.33
N LYS A 15 -21.67 15.53 -22.29
CA LYS A 15 -20.54 14.98 -23.04
C LYS A 15 -19.96 13.74 -22.35
N THR A 16 -19.45 12.81 -23.16
CA THR A 16 -18.60 11.70 -22.71
C THR A 16 -17.14 12.11 -22.86
N MET A 17 -16.33 11.87 -21.83
CA MET A 17 -14.88 12.15 -21.84
C MET A 17 -14.11 11.06 -22.58
N ASP A 18 -12.84 11.29 -22.92
CA ASP A 18 -11.99 10.34 -23.67
C ASP A 18 -11.86 8.96 -22.99
N CYS A 19 -11.98 8.94 -21.66
CA CYS A 19 -12.01 7.71 -20.87
C CYS A 19 -13.34 6.93 -20.93
N GLY A 20 -14.28 7.33 -21.78
CA GLY A 20 -15.59 6.70 -21.96
C GLY A 20 -16.64 7.03 -20.89
N HIS A 21 -16.29 7.83 -19.87
CA HIS A 21 -17.21 8.17 -18.78
C HIS A 21 -17.96 9.50 -19.02
N PRO A 22 -19.22 9.63 -18.58
CA PRO A 22 -19.97 10.88 -18.71
C PRO A 22 -19.35 11.99 -17.86
N CYS A 23 -19.32 13.20 -18.42
CA CYS A 23 -18.90 14.40 -17.70
C CYS A 23 -19.91 14.70 -16.58
N LYS A 24 -19.41 14.95 -15.36
CA LYS A 24 -20.24 15.30 -14.19
C LYS A 24 -20.17 16.79 -13.83
N LYS A 25 -19.65 17.63 -14.72
CA LYS A 25 -19.51 19.08 -14.53
C LYS A 25 -20.65 19.84 -15.22
N LEU A 26 -20.79 21.13 -14.94
CA LEU A 26 -21.67 22.02 -15.68
C LEU A 26 -21.14 22.27 -17.10
N CYS A 27 -22.03 22.62 -18.03
CA CYS A 27 -21.67 22.83 -19.44
C CYS A 27 -20.67 23.98 -19.64
N LYS A 28 -20.72 25.01 -18.79
CA LYS A 28 -19.73 26.10 -18.80
C LYS A 28 -18.34 25.69 -18.30
N GLU A 29 -18.24 24.58 -17.58
CA GLU A 29 -16.96 24.11 -17.06
C GLU A 29 -16.19 23.28 -18.10
N LYS A 30 -14.87 23.43 -18.11
CA LYS A 30 -14.00 22.61 -18.95
C LYS A 30 -14.11 21.13 -18.55
N CYS A 31 -14.52 20.30 -19.51
CA CYS A 31 -14.56 18.84 -19.37
C CYS A 31 -13.17 18.27 -19.07
N GLY A 32 -13.13 17.18 -18.31
CA GLY A 32 -11.89 16.47 -17.97
C GLY A 32 -11.74 16.19 -16.48
N GLY A 33 -10.70 15.43 -16.13
CA GLY A 33 -10.43 15.03 -14.75
C GLY A 33 -11.47 14.06 -14.21
N CYS A 34 -11.67 12.93 -14.91
CA CYS A 34 -12.64 11.92 -14.51
C CYS A 34 -12.40 11.41 -13.08
N ASN A 35 -13.41 11.58 -12.22
CA ASN A 35 -13.39 11.15 -10.81
C ASN A 35 -14.15 9.82 -10.58
N VAL A 36 -14.60 9.14 -11.64
CA VAL A 36 -15.19 7.79 -11.52
C VAL A 36 -14.14 6.84 -10.95
N LEU A 37 -14.52 6.05 -9.96
CA LEU A 37 -13.67 5.01 -9.38
C LEU A 37 -13.64 3.80 -10.30
N VAL A 38 -12.43 3.35 -10.64
CA VAL A 38 -12.17 2.22 -11.52
C VAL A 38 -11.07 1.35 -10.89
N ASN A 39 -11.09 0.06 -11.19
CA ASN A 39 -10.00 -0.84 -10.81
C ASN A 39 -8.84 -0.68 -11.78
N LYS A 40 -7.64 -0.42 -11.26
CA LYS A 40 -6.40 -0.33 -12.04
C LYS A 40 -5.33 -1.20 -11.42
N THR A 41 -4.54 -1.86 -12.26
CA THR A 41 -3.36 -2.61 -11.84
C THR A 41 -2.16 -1.68 -11.72
N ILE A 42 -1.44 -1.77 -10.60
CA ILE A 42 -0.19 -1.05 -10.38
C ILE A 42 0.95 -1.83 -11.04
N PRO A 43 1.65 -1.24 -12.04
CA PRO A 43 2.64 -1.97 -12.83
C PRO A 43 3.85 -2.43 -11.99
N GLU A 44 4.22 -1.67 -10.96
CA GLU A 44 5.38 -1.95 -10.12
C GLU A 44 5.21 -3.16 -9.19
N CYS A 45 3.96 -3.53 -8.86
CA CYS A 45 3.68 -4.62 -7.92
C CYS A 45 2.59 -5.61 -8.36
N GLY A 46 1.90 -5.36 -9.47
CA GLY A 46 0.83 -6.22 -9.99
C GLY A 46 -0.50 -6.15 -9.23
N HIS A 47 -0.58 -5.37 -8.15
CA HIS A 47 -1.81 -5.26 -7.37
C HIS A 47 -2.89 -4.43 -8.07
N THR A 48 -4.13 -4.93 -8.03
CA THR A 48 -5.30 -4.16 -8.46
C THR A 48 -5.80 -3.28 -7.32
N VAL A 49 -6.01 -1.99 -7.59
CA VAL A 49 -6.47 -0.98 -6.64
C VAL A 49 -7.63 -0.20 -7.23
N ASN A 50 -8.64 0.09 -6.41
CA ASN A 50 -9.75 0.95 -6.79
C ASN A 50 -9.36 2.43 -6.64
N MET A 51 -9.36 3.19 -7.74
CA MET A 51 -8.89 4.58 -7.75
C MET A 51 -9.59 5.42 -8.82
N LYS A 52 -9.46 6.76 -8.74
CA LYS A 52 -10.07 7.66 -9.73
C LYS A 52 -9.49 7.39 -11.13
N CYS A 53 -10.35 7.39 -12.14
CA CYS A 53 -9.97 7.14 -13.54
C CYS A 53 -8.85 8.07 -14.04
N LYS A 54 -8.86 9.34 -13.63
CA LYS A 54 -7.78 10.29 -13.94
C LYS A 54 -6.43 10.01 -13.25
N THR A 55 -6.42 9.19 -12.20
CA THR A 55 -5.23 8.95 -11.39
C THR A 55 -4.37 7.87 -12.04
N ASN A 56 -3.08 8.13 -12.17
CA ASN A 56 -2.11 7.16 -12.66
C ASN A 56 -1.77 6.16 -11.54
N PRO A 57 -1.77 4.85 -11.83
CA PRO A 57 -1.39 3.84 -10.85
C PRO A 57 0.11 3.90 -10.56
N HIS A 58 0.49 3.87 -9.28
CA HIS A 58 1.87 3.94 -8.81
C HIS A 58 1.99 3.24 -7.45
N LEU A 59 3.16 2.69 -7.14
CA LEU A 59 3.43 1.88 -5.94
C LEU A 59 2.97 2.55 -4.65
N LYS A 60 3.17 3.86 -4.51
CA LYS A 60 2.77 4.63 -3.32
C LYS A 60 1.27 4.59 -3.03
N LEU A 61 0.44 4.30 -4.03
CA LEU A 61 -1.02 4.18 -3.90
C LEU A 61 -1.46 2.73 -3.57
N CYS A 62 -0.52 1.79 -3.52
CA CYS A 62 -0.80 0.39 -3.20
C CYS A 62 -0.88 0.18 -1.69
N HIS A 63 -2.09 -0.05 -1.18
CA HIS A 63 -2.31 -0.37 0.23
C HIS A 63 -2.59 -1.85 0.48
N ASN A 64 -2.52 -2.68 -0.56
CA ASN A 64 -2.67 -4.13 -0.45
C ASN A 64 -1.52 -4.72 0.38
N PRO A 65 -1.75 -5.88 1.04
CA PRO A 65 -0.70 -6.63 1.72
C PRO A 65 0.47 -6.90 0.76
N CYS A 66 1.70 -6.73 1.24
CA CYS A 66 2.86 -7.07 0.44
C CYS A 66 2.91 -8.60 0.23
N GLN A 67 3.09 -9.03 -1.01
CA GLN A 67 3.20 -10.45 -1.36
C GLN A 67 4.66 -10.91 -1.59
N LYS A 68 5.63 -10.05 -1.25
CA LYS A 68 7.05 -10.38 -1.38
C LYS A 68 7.50 -11.34 -0.28
N LEU A 69 8.41 -12.24 -0.61
CA LEU A 69 9.11 -13.08 0.35
C LEU A 69 10.36 -12.36 0.88
N LEU A 70 10.53 -12.38 2.20
CA LEU A 70 11.73 -11.93 2.89
C LEU A 70 12.84 -13.00 2.80
N SER A 71 14.09 -12.63 3.09
CA SER A 71 15.22 -13.58 3.05
C SER A 71 15.12 -14.73 4.05
N CYS A 72 14.29 -14.59 5.10
CA CYS A 72 13.96 -15.70 6.01
C CYS A 72 12.93 -16.69 5.44
N GLY A 73 12.41 -16.45 4.23
CA GLY A 73 11.39 -17.29 3.58
C GLY A 73 9.95 -16.95 3.96
N HIS A 74 9.71 -16.02 4.89
CA HIS A 74 8.37 -15.59 5.25
C HIS A 74 7.84 -14.50 4.32
N LEU A 75 6.51 -14.44 4.16
CA LEU A 75 5.84 -13.32 3.52
C LEU A 75 6.04 -12.03 4.32
N CYS A 76 6.25 -10.95 3.59
CA CYS A 76 6.27 -9.61 4.17
C CYS A 76 4.92 -9.28 4.82
N SER A 77 4.95 -8.80 6.06
CA SER A 77 3.76 -8.45 6.82
C SER A 77 3.34 -6.98 6.68
N THR A 78 4.06 -6.18 5.90
CA THR A 78 3.77 -4.75 5.70
C THR A 78 2.90 -4.52 4.46
N LYS A 79 2.46 -3.28 4.23
CA LYS A 79 1.77 -2.89 3.00
C LYS A 79 2.75 -2.83 1.84
N CYS A 80 2.26 -3.06 0.64
CA CYS A 80 3.08 -3.08 -0.56
C CYS A 80 3.79 -1.75 -0.87
N ASN A 81 3.24 -0.61 -0.42
CA ASN A 81 3.87 0.71 -0.58
C ASN A 81 4.96 1.02 0.46
N GLU A 82 5.13 0.16 1.46
CA GLU A 82 6.14 0.28 2.50
C GLU A 82 7.41 -0.48 2.12
N ASP A 83 8.54 -0.06 2.68
CA ASP A 83 9.82 -0.67 2.41
C ASP A 83 9.89 -2.11 2.97
N CYS A 84 10.03 -3.06 2.06
CA CYS A 84 10.16 -4.49 2.33
C CYS A 84 11.64 -4.93 2.39
N THR A 85 12.59 -3.99 2.29
CA THR A 85 14.02 -4.25 2.09
C THR A 85 14.76 -4.70 3.35
N SER A 86 14.17 -4.52 4.53
CA SER A 86 14.75 -5.02 5.77
C SER A 86 14.49 -6.52 5.91
N SER A 87 15.26 -7.34 5.19
CA SER A 87 15.28 -8.81 5.30
C SER A 87 15.40 -9.35 6.73
N ASN A 88 15.83 -8.50 7.68
CA ASN A 88 16.02 -8.81 9.09
C ASN A 88 14.92 -8.23 10.01
N ASN A 89 13.82 -7.67 9.49
CA ASN A 89 12.70 -7.17 10.29
C ASN A 89 11.43 -8.03 10.13
N CYS A 90 11.60 -9.34 10.01
CA CYS A 90 10.47 -10.26 9.98
C CYS A 90 9.79 -10.33 11.36
N ALA A 91 8.56 -9.82 11.45
CA ALA A 91 7.76 -9.82 12.68
C ALA A 91 6.90 -11.09 12.86
N VAL A 92 6.98 -12.05 11.93
CA VAL A 92 6.26 -13.33 12.04
C VAL A 92 6.73 -14.05 13.30
N LEU A 93 5.80 -14.44 14.17
CA LEU A 93 6.09 -15.18 15.39
C LEU A 93 6.37 -16.65 15.05
N VAL A 94 7.54 -17.15 15.44
CA VAL A 94 7.97 -18.54 15.24
C VAL A 94 8.33 -19.17 16.59
N GLU A 95 8.22 -20.49 16.68
CA GLU A 95 8.64 -21.22 17.88
C GLU A 95 10.16 -21.21 17.99
N MET A 96 10.68 -20.80 19.16
CA MET A 96 12.12 -20.77 19.40
C MET A 96 12.67 -22.20 19.48
N THR A 97 13.57 -22.57 18.55
CA THR A 97 14.21 -23.89 18.51
C THR A 97 15.48 -23.96 19.36
N HIS A 98 16.08 -22.82 19.71
CA HIS A 98 17.25 -22.75 20.58
C HIS A 98 16.81 -22.62 22.04
N ASN A 99 17.28 -23.57 22.85
CA ASN A 99 17.02 -23.63 24.28
C ASN A 99 17.84 -22.54 25.00
N LEU A 100 17.40 -21.27 24.95
CA LEU A 100 17.80 -20.26 25.94
C LEU A 100 16.98 -20.50 27.22
N SER A 101 17.12 -21.72 27.77
CA SER A 101 16.52 -22.11 29.05
C SER A 101 17.35 -21.53 30.19
N LEU A 102 17.13 -20.24 30.45
CA LEU A 102 17.36 -19.68 31.78
C LEU A 102 16.10 -19.78 32.67
N CYS A 103 14.95 -20.17 32.10
CA CYS A 103 13.69 -20.35 32.83
C CYS A 103 12.93 -21.59 32.34
N SER A 104 12.24 -22.28 33.25
CA SER A 104 11.50 -23.53 33.03
C SER A 104 10.12 -23.35 32.37
N HIS A 105 9.99 -22.40 31.44
CA HIS A 105 8.74 -22.15 30.70
C HIS A 105 8.84 -22.70 29.27
N GLY A 106 7.92 -23.59 28.89
CA GLY A 106 7.87 -24.24 27.58
C GLY A 106 7.45 -23.34 26.43
N ASN A 107 7.83 -23.73 25.21
CA ASN A 107 7.45 -23.21 23.88
C ASN A 107 7.14 -21.71 23.82
N VAL A 108 8.18 -20.88 23.80
CA VAL A 108 8.04 -19.43 23.59
C VAL A 108 8.01 -19.12 22.08
N LYS A 109 7.02 -18.34 21.66
CA LYS A 109 6.96 -17.76 20.31
C LYS A 109 7.62 -16.39 20.31
N VAL A 110 8.62 -16.18 19.47
CA VAL A 110 9.33 -14.91 19.32
C VAL A 110 9.28 -14.44 17.86
N PRO A 111 9.43 -13.14 17.58
CA PRO A 111 9.54 -12.67 16.20
C PRO A 111 10.75 -13.30 15.48
N CYS A 112 10.57 -13.67 14.22
CA CYS A 112 11.60 -14.32 13.40
C CYS A 112 12.90 -13.53 13.31
N LYS A 113 12.84 -12.19 13.36
CA LYS A 113 14.04 -11.34 13.46
C LYS A 113 14.90 -11.63 14.70
N ASP A 114 14.27 -12.05 15.79
CA ASP A 114 14.90 -12.25 17.10
C ASP A 114 15.43 -13.68 17.27
N THR A 115 15.20 -14.59 16.31
CA THR A 115 15.69 -15.99 16.39
C THR A 115 17.15 -16.15 15.99
N LYS A 116 17.77 -15.13 15.38
CA LYS A 116 19.18 -15.17 14.95
C LYS A 116 20.14 -14.56 15.99
N LEU A 117 19.65 -14.16 17.16
CA LEU A 117 20.47 -13.62 18.23
C LEU A 117 21.32 -14.75 18.84
N SER A 118 22.64 -14.56 18.90
CA SER A 118 23.53 -15.44 19.67
C SER A 118 23.20 -15.31 21.16
N VAL A 119 23.47 -16.37 21.93
CA VAL A 119 23.44 -16.32 23.41
C VAL A 119 24.37 -15.21 23.94
N GLU A 120 25.39 -14.85 23.16
CA GLU A 120 26.34 -13.77 23.47
C GLU A 120 25.70 -12.37 23.30
N ASP A 121 24.84 -12.17 22.30
CA ASP A 121 24.13 -10.90 22.05
C ASP A 121 23.12 -10.60 23.17
N LEU A 122 22.53 -11.65 23.77
CA LEU A 122 21.54 -11.53 24.85
C LEU A 122 22.17 -11.25 26.22
N LYS A 123 23.46 -11.56 26.42
CA LYS A 123 24.17 -11.25 27.67
C LYS A 123 24.47 -9.76 27.83
N ASP A 124 24.65 -9.03 26.72
CA ASP A 124 24.91 -7.58 26.73
C ASP A 124 23.66 -6.75 27.10
N LEU A 125 22.46 -7.28 26.78
CA LEU A 125 21.19 -6.62 27.06
C LEU A 125 20.71 -6.78 28.52
N ALA A 126 21.25 -7.77 29.24
CA ALA A 126 20.89 -8.06 30.63
C ALA A 126 21.79 -7.33 31.67
N LEU A 127 22.70 -6.46 31.22
CA LEU A 127 23.63 -5.70 32.08
C LEU A 127 23.46 -4.17 31.97
N LYS A 128 22.24 -3.70 31.66
CA LYS A 128 21.84 -2.28 31.79
C LYS A 128 20.65 -2.14 32.72
#